data_AF-A0A2V6CE51-F1
#
_entry.id   AF-A0A2V6CE51-F1
#
_cell.length_a   1.000
_cell.length_b   1.000
_cell.length_c   1.000
_cell.angle_alpha   90.00
_cell.angle_beta   90.00
_cell.angle_gamma   90.00
#
_symmetry.space_group_name_H-M   'P 1'
#
loop_
_entity.id
_entity.type
_entity.pdbx_description
1 polymer ?
#
loop_
_entity_poly.entity_id
_entity_poly.type
_entity_poly.pdbx_seq_one_letter_code
_entity_poly.pdbx_strand_id
1 'polypeptide(L)'
;MIGELLRDKHQLEAEMRADPNEHRLRSRYFDILHRISCSHLGSFFAVLPEITTPLLFRGASSDLWNMQQVFLDRQYDVEIPEPRRILDLGAYVGYTAVYFANRFPCASIISVEPPGSNFDTLVANTAAYPNIRCLPAAVWHERAELKLVDCSYGDWGMSFRPGNAAGPEEKVPGYTITNILEMHDWKEVDLIKCSSEGGRVDTLLRPRPNWLDNTATVITRPGAQGWQAKDAEKLAEALPAAEFQRSSHGPLVIFSRRSLERRSTAPQTNTLHLIEWAPQPRAFTLSNVKDRLSFYRFGYSGIQLAPNSPGSPPASVAMQLKLAGHSRFNARIETGKAPRSLVRFKVQIVDADTGAIALSAGHSLHENSRFDWEAKFTPAWGLCDVILSTENIEAEHGDATTRQTAYFIDPTLR
;
A
#
# COMPACT_ATOMS: atom_id res chain seq x y z
N MET A 1 5.54 26.63 -3.45
CA MET A 1 5.15 25.44 -4.23
C MET A 1 4.05 24.61 -3.59
N ILE A 2 4.17 24.08 -2.36
CA ILE A 2 3.06 23.31 -1.75
C ILE A 2 1.83 24.17 -1.39
N GLY A 3 2.05 25.42 -0.96
CA GLY A 3 0.95 26.28 -0.51
C GLY A 3 -0.08 26.58 -1.61
N GLU A 4 0.33 26.59 -2.87
CA GLU A 4 -0.59 26.77 -4.00
C GLU A 4 -1.41 25.51 -4.23
N LEU A 5 -0.76 24.34 -4.27
CA LEU A 5 -1.44 23.04 -4.37
C LEU A 5 -2.46 22.84 -3.25
N LEU A 6 -2.12 23.23 -2.01
CA LEU A 6 -3.04 23.13 -0.87
C LEU A 6 -4.20 24.12 -0.97
N ARG A 7 -3.98 25.33 -1.51
CA ARG A 7 -5.07 26.28 -1.77
C ARG A 7 -6.02 25.74 -2.84
N ASP A 8 -5.48 25.27 -3.96
CA ASP A 8 -6.27 24.68 -5.05
C ASP A 8 -7.06 23.44 -4.57
N LYS A 9 -6.41 22.59 -3.76
CA LYS A 9 -7.03 21.45 -3.09
C LYS A 9 -8.24 21.89 -2.24
N HIS A 10 -8.06 22.85 -1.33
CA HIS A 10 -9.14 23.31 -0.46
C HIS A 10 -10.28 23.98 -1.24
N GLN A 11 -9.96 24.71 -2.31
CA GLN A 11 -10.96 25.30 -3.19
C GLN A 11 -11.80 24.22 -3.89
N LEU A 12 -11.15 23.19 -4.45
CA LEU A 12 -11.85 22.06 -5.08
C LEU A 12 -12.67 21.24 -4.08
N GLU A 13 -12.21 21.10 -2.82
CA GLU A 13 -13.02 20.47 -1.76
C GLU A 13 -14.31 21.26 -1.47
N ALA A 14 -14.25 22.59 -1.47
CA ALA A 14 -15.44 23.42 -1.31
C ALA A 14 -16.39 23.32 -2.52
N GLU A 15 -15.84 23.34 -3.74
CA GLU A 15 -16.62 23.19 -4.98
C GLU A 15 -17.29 21.82 -5.08
N MET A 16 -16.57 20.73 -4.79
CA MET A 16 -17.14 19.37 -4.78
C MET A 16 -18.21 19.21 -3.70
N ARG A 17 -18.14 19.91 -2.56
CA ARG A 17 -19.24 19.88 -1.57
C ARG A 17 -20.50 20.57 -2.10
N ALA A 18 -20.35 21.61 -2.91
CA ALA A 18 -21.47 22.31 -3.53
C ALA A 18 -22.07 21.49 -4.69
N ASP A 19 -21.23 20.77 -5.44
CA ASP A 19 -21.64 19.90 -6.53
C ASP A 19 -20.93 18.52 -6.49
N PRO A 20 -21.43 17.58 -5.67
CA PRO A 20 -20.74 16.31 -5.39
C PRO A 20 -20.72 15.33 -6.56
N ASN A 21 -21.59 15.53 -7.55
CA ASN A 21 -21.76 14.64 -8.70
C ASN A 21 -20.99 15.11 -9.95
N GLU A 22 -20.43 16.32 -9.94
CA GLU A 22 -19.66 16.84 -11.07
C GLU A 22 -18.29 16.14 -11.18
N HIS A 23 -18.24 15.18 -12.10
CA HIS A 23 -17.07 14.33 -12.31
C HIS A 23 -15.82 15.13 -12.67
N ARG A 24 -15.94 16.23 -13.42
CA ARG A 24 -14.78 17.04 -13.82
C ARG A 24 -14.09 17.71 -12.64
N LEU A 25 -14.86 18.14 -11.63
CA LEU A 25 -14.31 18.69 -10.39
C LEU A 25 -13.52 17.61 -9.64
N ARG A 26 -14.08 16.40 -9.56
CA ARG A 26 -13.44 15.27 -8.91
C ARG A 26 -12.15 14.85 -9.61
N SER A 27 -12.12 14.78 -10.95
CA SER A 27 -10.90 14.49 -11.69
C SER A 27 -9.81 15.53 -11.42
N ARG A 28 -10.15 16.83 -11.50
CA ARG A 28 -9.20 17.93 -11.19
C ARG A 28 -8.68 17.85 -9.76
N TYR A 29 -9.54 17.48 -8.82
CA TYR A 29 -9.16 17.30 -7.42
C TYR A 29 -8.11 16.19 -7.26
N PHE A 30 -8.36 15.01 -7.85
CA PHE A 30 -7.39 13.92 -7.84
C PHE A 30 -6.07 14.29 -8.56
N ASP A 31 -6.10 15.10 -9.62
CA ASP A 31 -4.88 15.61 -10.25
C ASP A 31 -4.04 16.45 -9.28
N ILE A 32 -4.69 17.32 -8.50
CA ILE A 32 -3.99 18.11 -7.46
C ILE A 32 -3.43 17.20 -6.38
N LEU A 33 -4.20 16.21 -5.90
CA LEU A 33 -3.70 15.26 -4.92
C LEU A 33 -2.49 14.48 -5.46
N HIS A 34 -2.54 13.99 -6.69
CA HIS A 34 -1.41 13.30 -7.34
C HIS A 34 -0.18 14.19 -7.43
N ARG A 35 -0.35 15.47 -7.81
CA ARG A 35 0.75 16.44 -7.80
C ARG A 35 1.35 16.61 -6.41
N ILE A 36 0.53 16.68 -5.36
CA ILE A 36 1.01 16.72 -3.96
C ILE A 36 1.81 15.44 -3.65
N SER A 37 1.25 14.26 -3.92
CA SER A 37 1.90 12.97 -3.63
C SER A 37 3.23 12.81 -4.37
N CYS A 38 3.32 13.25 -5.62
CA CYS A 38 4.55 13.15 -6.42
C CYS A 38 5.61 14.20 -6.07
N SER A 39 5.31 15.18 -5.21
CA SER A 39 6.25 16.28 -4.89
C SER A 39 6.51 16.50 -3.40
N HIS A 40 5.74 15.88 -2.51
CA HIS A 40 5.89 16.06 -1.05
C HIS A 40 5.75 14.75 -0.29
N LEU A 41 6.67 14.49 0.66
CA LEU A 41 6.60 13.39 1.62
C LEU A 41 5.71 13.81 2.80
N GLY A 42 5.13 12.81 3.46
CA GLY A 42 4.40 12.98 4.70
C GLY A 42 2.92 12.66 4.56
N SER A 43 2.17 13.06 5.56
CA SER A 43 0.75 12.77 5.71
C SER A 43 -0.11 13.94 5.23
N PHE A 44 -1.06 13.65 4.35
CA PHE A 44 -2.02 14.62 3.82
C PHE A 44 -3.43 14.06 3.96
N PHE A 45 -4.43 14.95 3.93
CA PHE A 45 -5.83 14.55 4.03
C PHE A 45 -6.56 14.88 2.74
N ALA A 46 -7.29 13.91 2.19
CA ALA A 46 -8.28 14.12 1.16
C ALA A 46 -9.67 14.22 1.79
N VAL A 47 -10.51 15.13 1.29
CA VAL A 47 -11.89 15.29 1.73
C VAL A 47 -12.81 15.06 0.55
N LEU A 48 -13.67 14.06 0.67
CA LEU A 48 -14.64 13.68 -0.36
C LEU A 48 -16.05 13.95 0.15
N PRO A 49 -17.00 14.44 -0.69
CA PRO A 49 -18.35 14.78 -0.24
C PRO A 49 -19.13 13.61 0.38
N GLU A 50 -18.91 12.39 -0.11
CA GLU A 50 -19.62 11.19 0.34
C GLU A 50 -19.01 10.51 1.58
N ILE A 51 -17.89 11.01 2.10
CA ILE A 51 -17.19 10.42 3.24
C ILE A 51 -17.24 11.36 4.43
N THR A 52 -17.69 10.84 5.58
CA THR A 52 -17.88 11.63 6.81
C THR A 52 -16.58 12.15 7.43
N THR A 53 -15.44 11.55 7.13
CA THR A 53 -14.14 11.92 7.70
C THR A 53 -13.07 12.12 6.64
N PRO A 54 -12.10 13.04 6.85
CA PRO A 54 -10.96 13.17 5.96
C PRO A 54 -10.17 11.86 5.88
N LEU A 55 -9.75 11.49 4.67
CA LEU A 55 -8.92 10.32 4.40
C LEU A 55 -7.45 10.71 4.40
N LEU A 56 -6.69 10.15 5.32
CA LEU A 56 -5.24 10.21 5.35
C LEU A 56 -4.65 9.45 4.16
N PHE A 57 -3.76 10.12 3.41
CA PHE A 57 -2.87 9.49 2.44
C PHE A 57 -1.43 9.95 2.64
N ARG A 58 -0.50 9.06 2.33
CA ARG A 58 0.94 9.29 2.41
C ARG A 58 1.46 9.76 1.05
N GLY A 59 2.16 10.87 1.02
CA GLY A 59 2.87 11.33 -0.16
C GLY A 59 3.99 10.37 -0.57
N ALA A 60 4.25 10.27 -1.87
CA ALA A 60 5.19 9.31 -2.47
C ALA A 60 4.91 7.83 -2.14
N SER A 61 3.64 7.45 -2.06
CA SER A 61 3.19 6.07 -1.86
C SER A 61 2.15 5.66 -2.89
N SER A 62 1.69 4.40 -2.84
CA SER A 62 0.62 3.92 -3.72
C SER A 62 -0.78 4.37 -3.28
N ASP A 63 -0.89 5.12 -2.18
CA ASP A 63 -2.14 5.52 -1.55
C ASP A 63 -3.11 6.20 -2.52
N LEU A 64 -2.68 7.24 -3.26
CA LEU A 64 -3.60 7.95 -4.16
C LEU A 64 -4.03 7.13 -5.36
N TRP A 65 -3.23 6.16 -5.79
CA TRP A 65 -3.66 5.24 -6.85
C TRP A 65 -4.76 4.31 -6.33
N ASN A 66 -4.64 3.80 -5.10
CA ASN A 66 -5.68 3.01 -4.48
C ASN A 66 -6.94 3.85 -4.20
N MET A 67 -6.78 5.07 -3.68
CA MET A 67 -7.87 5.99 -3.41
C MET A 67 -8.62 6.38 -4.69
N GLN A 68 -7.90 6.68 -5.77
CA GLN A 68 -8.49 6.96 -7.08
C GLN A 68 -9.35 5.78 -7.55
N GLN A 69 -8.84 4.55 -7.46
CA GLN A 69 -9.58 3.36 -7.85
C GLN A 69 -10.90 3.23 -7.09
N VAL A 70 -10.90 3.54 -5.79
CA VAL A 70 -12.10 3.47 -4.95
C VAL A 70 -13.08 4.60 -5.28
N PHE A 71 -12.63 5.86 -5.32
CA PHE A 71 -13.51 7.04 -5.25
C PHE A 71 -13.67 7.84 -6.54
N LEU A 72 -12.71 7.76 -7.47
CA LEU A 72 -12.79 8.41 -8.78
C LEU A 72 -13.22 7.41 -9.87
N ASP A 73 -12.57 6.24 -9.92
CA ASP A 73 -12.90 5.18 -10.89
C ASP A 73 -14.13 4.36 -10.46
N ARG A 74 -14.61 4.57 -9.23
CA ARG A 74 -15.81 3.94 -8.64
C ARG A 74 -15.78 2.40 -8.77
N GLN A 75 -14.63 1.78 -8.53
CA GLN A 75 -14.47 0.33 -8.73
C GLN A 75 -15.41 -0.52 -7.87
N TYR A 76 -15.81 -0.03 -6.70
CA TYR A 76 -16.72 -0.76 -5.80
C TYR A 76 -18.18 -0.28 -5.91
N ASP A 77 -18.50 0.60 -6.86
CA ASP A 77 -19.86 1.04 -7.17
C ASP A 77 -20.59 -0.01 -8.04
N VAL A 78 -20.81 -1.16 -7.42
CA VAL A 78 -21.42 -2.34 -8.02
C VAL A 78 -22.68 -2.72 -7.27
N GLU A 79 -23.72 -3.16 -7.98
CA GLU A 79 -24.97 -3.60 -7.38
C GLU A 79 -24.79 -4.94 -6.66
N ILE A 80 -24.87 -4.92 -5.32
CA ILE A 80 -24.73 -6.10 -4.46
C ILE A 80 -25.78 -6.03 -3.34
N PRO A 81 -26.21 -7.18 -2.80
CA PRO A 81 -27.06 -7.20 -1.60
C PRO A 81 -26.38 -6.44 -0.45
N GLU A 82 -27.17 -5.72 0.36
CA GLU A 82 -26.65 -5.05 1.55
C GLU A 82 -26.05 -6.07 2.54
N PRO A 83 -24.72 -6.06 2.76
CA PRO A 83 -24.07 -7.00 3.66
C PRO A 83 -24.18 -6.53 5.11
N ARG A 84 -24.18 -7.47 6.06
CA ARG A 84 -24.09 -7.17 7.50
C ARG A 84 -22.71 -7.41 8.06
N ARG A 85 -21.98 -8.34 7.45
CA ARG A 85 -20.65 -8.78 7.82
C ARG A 85 -19.79 -8.71 6.58
N ILE A 86 -18.88 -7.75 6.57
CA ILE A 86 -17.91 -7.55 5.49
C ILE A 86 -16.54 -7.98 6.00
N LEU A 87 -15.88 -8.82 5.24
CA LEU A 87 -14.50 -9.19 5.46
C LEU A 87 -13.65 -8.59 4.35
N ASP A 88 -12.84 -7.59 4.69
CA ASP A 88 -11.93 -6.88 3.80
C ASP A 88 -10.50 -7.41 3.95
N LEU A 89 -10.10 -8.26 3.01
CA LEU A 89 -8.84 -8.98 3.00
C LEU A 89 -7.82 -8.27 2.12
N GLY A 90 -6.67 -7.91 2.71
CA GLY A 90 -5.73 -6.98 2.09
C GLY A 90 -6.33 -5.57 2.07
N ALA A 91 -6.67 -5.07 3.26
CA ALA A 91 -7.34 -3.79 3.45
C ALA A 91 -6.46 -2.59 3.09
N TYR A 92 -5.14 -2.80 2.93
CA TYR A 92 -4.15 -1.77 2.64
C TYR A 92 -4.25 -0.64 3.66
N VAL A 93 -4.51 0.60 3.24
CA VAL A 93 -4.68 1.76 4.13
C VAL A 93 -6.14 2.10 4.44
N GLY A 94 -7.08 1.20 4.12
CA GLY A 94 -8.48 1.30 4.57
C GLY A 94 -9.44 2.08 3.68
N TYR A 95 -9.05 2.52 2.48
CA TYR A 95 -9.95 3.28 1.59
C TYR A 95 -11.21 2.49 1.22
N THR A 96 -11.08 1.20 0.89
CA THR A 96 -12.24 0.32 0.62
C THR A 96 -13.07 0.08 1.87
N ALA A 97 -12.45 -0.09 3.04
CA ALA A 97 -13.16 -0.25 4.31
C ALA A 97 -14.01 0.99 4.65
N VAL A 98 -13.44 2.19 4.50
CA VAL A 98 -14.16 3.45 4.70
C VAL A 98 -15.28 3.62 3.67
N TYR A 99 -15.04 3.29 2.40
CA TYR A 99 -16.08 3.29 1.37
C TYR A 99 -17.24 2.37 1.76
N PHE A 100 -16.96 1.14 2.19
CA PHE A 100 -17.99 0.19 2.61
C PHE A 100 -18.71 0.63 3.89
N ALA A 101 -18.03 1.26 4.85
CA ALA A 101 -18.67 1.75 6.06
C ALA A 101 -19.64 2.92 5.77
N ASN A 102 -19.35 3.78 4.79
CA ASN A 102 -20.27 4.84 4.37
C ASN A 102 -21.41 4.29 3.49
N ARG A 103 -21.12 3.33 2.61
CA ARG A 103 -22.13 2.69 1.74
C ARG A 103 -23.09 1.78 2.51
N PHE A 104 -22.57 1.05 3.50
CA PHE A 104 -23.30 0.07 4.31
C PHE A 104 -23.11 0.38 5.80
N PRO A 105 -23.74 1.46 6.31
CA PRO A 105 -23.50 1.94 7.67
C PRO A 105 -23.91 0.95 8.77
N CYS A 106 -24.77 -0.02 8.45
CA CYS A 106 -25.19 -1.09 9.37
C CYS A 106 -24.26 -2.31 9.35
N ALA A 107 -23.29 -2.38 8.43
CA ALA A 107 -22.39 -3.52 8.31
C ALA A 107 -21.29 -3.46 9.35
N SER A 108 -20.99 -4.58 10.01
CA SER A 108 -19.74 -4.79 10.73
C SER A 108 -18.66 -5.20 9.73
N ILE A 109 -17.48 -4.61 9.83
CA ILE A 109 -16.37 -4.79 8.89
C ILE A 109 -15.14 -5.29 9.66
N ILE A 110 -14.52 -6.37 9.19
CA ILE A 110 -13.20 -6.80 9.64
C ILE A 110 -12.22 -6.51 8.51
N SER A 111 -11.27 -5.61 8.75
CA SER A 111 -10.22 -5.23 7.79
C SER A 111 -8.90 -5.86 8.20
N VAL A 112 -8.34 -6.70 7.34
CA VAL A 112 -7.13 -7.48 7.60
C VAL A 112 -6.00 -6.94 6.73
N GLU A 113 -4.93 -6.48 7.38
CA GLU A 113 -3.71 -5.99 6.74
C GLU A 113 -2.49 -6.34 7.60
N PRO A 114 -1.36 -6.77 7.01
CA PRO A 114 -0.12 -7.03 7.75
C PRO A 114 0.36 -5.80 8.56
N PRO A 115 0.98 -5.99 9.73
CA PRO A 115 1.49 -4.89 10.54
C PRO A 115 2.54 -4.06 9.77
N GLY A 116 2.63 -2.77 10.11
CA GLY A 116 3.50 -1.79 9.47
C GLY A 116 2.72 -0.54 9.05
N SER A 117 3.36 0.32 8.26
CA SER A 117 2.81 1.64 7.96
C SER A 117 1.49 1.64 7.18
N ASN A 118 1.19 0.58 6.42
CA ASN A 118 -0.12 0.42 5.79
C ASN A 118 -1.21 0.20 6.85
N PHE A 119 -0.97 -0.73 7.78
CA PHE A 119 -1.88 -1.03 8.87
C PHE A 119 -2.09 0.17 9.79
N ASP A 120 -1.04 0.91 10.13
CA ASP A 120 -1.16 2.12 10.95
C ASP A 120 -2.05 3.17 10.26
N THR A 121 -1.90 3.32 8.95
CA THR A 121 -2.73 4.23 8.14
C THR A 121 -4.18 3.72 8.03
N LEU A 122 -4.38 2.40 7.92
CA LEU A 122 -5.70 1.76 8.00
C LEU A 122 -6.39 2.09 9.32
N VAL A 123 -5.71 1.90 10.46
CA VAL A 123 -6.28 2.23 11.77
C VAL A 123 -6.62 3.73 11.85
N ALA A 124 -5.75 4.60 11.33
CA ALA A 124 -6.00 6.05 11.31
C ALA A 124 -7.24 6.42 10.47
N ASN A 125 -7.34 5.89 9.25
CA ASN A 125 -8.45 6.15 8.34
C ASN A 125 -9.79 5.60 8.84
N THR A 126 -9.74 4.50 9.59
CA THR A 126 -10.94 3.80 10.07
C THR A 126 -11.31 4.15 11.51
N ALA A 127 -10.49 4.95 12.20
CA ALA A 127 -10.71 5.29 13.61
C ALA A 127 -12.13 5.82 13.88
N ALA A 128 -12.64 6.72 13.04
CA ALA A 128 -13.98 7.29 13.24
C ALA A 128 -15.15 6.33 12.96
N TYR A 129 -14.89 5.10 12.51
CA TYR A 129 -15.90 4.12 12.11
C TYR A 129 -15.97 2.97 13.13
N PRO A 130 -16.90 3.03 14.11
CA PRO A 130 -16.96 2.06 15.20
C PRO A 130 -17.35 0.65 14.73
N ASN A 131 -17.89 0.53 13.53
CA ASN A 131 -18.27 -0.71 12.88
C ASN A 131 -17.10 -1.38 12.13
N ILE A 132 -15.91 -0.78 12.10
CA ILE A 132 -14.70 -1.37 11.51
C ILE A 132 -13.78 -1.91 12.62
N ARG A 133 -13.30 -3.14 12.46
CA ARG A 133 -12.27 -3.77 13.29
C ARG A 133 -11.05 -4.09 12.45
N CYS A 134 -9.88 -3.57 12.83
CA CYS A 134 -8.62 -3.84 12.14
C CYS A 134 -7.89 -5.02 12.78
N LEU A 135 -7.41 -5.97 11.96
CA LEU A 135 -6.63 -7.12 12.41
C LEU A 135 -5.21 -7.06 11.78
N PRO A 136 -4.13 -6.90 12.59
CA PRO A 136 -2.76 -6.83 12.10
C PRO A 136 -2.24 -8.22 11.73
N ALA A 137 -2.63 -8.70 10.55
CA ALA A 137 -2.32 -10.05 10.07
C ALA A 137 -2.33 -10.13 8.54
N ALA A 138 -1.66 -11.14 8.02
CA ALA A 138 -1.85 -11.57 6.64
C ALA A 138 -2.94 -12.63 6.55
N VAL A 139 -3.70 -12.62 5.45
CA VAL A 139 -4.59 -13.72 5.12
C VAL A 139 -3.80 -14.82 4.44
N TRP A 140 -3.98 -16.04 4.91
CA TRP A 140 -3.23 -17.19 4.45
C TRP A 140 -4.11 -18.44 4.37
N HIS A 141 -3.65 -19.48 3.67
CA HIS A 141 -4.40 -20.73 3.49
C HIS A 141 -4.31 -21.66 4.71
N GLU A 142 -3.41 -21.37 5.65
CA GLU A 142 -3.27 -22.06 6.93
C GLU A 142 -2.75 -21.09 8.00
N ARG A 143 -2.85 -21.48 9.28
CA ARG A 143 -2.24 -20.71 10.36
C ARG A 143 -0.72 -20.83 10.28
N ALA A 144 -0.01 -19.72 10.07
CA ALA A 144 1.44 -19.73 9.91
C ALA A 144 2.10 -18.45 10.46
N GLU A 145 3.40 -18.52 10.73
CA GLU A 145 4.24 -17.33 10.88
C GLU A 145 4.87 -17.01 9.52
N LEU A 146 4.58 -15.82 9.01
CA LEU A 146 5.00 -15.40 7.69
C LEU A 146 6.14 -14.38 7.77
N LYS A 147 6.92 -14.33 6.70
CA LYS A 147 7.94 -13.32 6.46
C LYS A 147 7.69 -12.62 5.14
N LEU A 148 7.84 -11.30 5.13
CA LEU A 148 7.84 -10.50 3.91
C LEU A 148 9.04 -10.92 3.04
N VAL A 149 8.82 -11.14 1.75
CA VAL A 149 9.86 -11.59 0.81
C VAL A 149 9.97 -10.79 -0.46
N ASP A 150 8.93 -10.02 -0.77
CA ASP A 150 8.94 -9.14 -1.92
C ASP A 150 8.02 -7.95 -1.65
N CYS A 151 8.43 -6.80 -2.18
CA CYS A 151 7.66 -5.57 -2.24
C CYS A 151 7.78 -4.92 -3.63
N SER A 152 8.21 -5.65 -4.66
CA SER A 152 8.57 -5.14 -5.99
C SER A 152 7.52 -4.25 -6.69
N TYR A 153 6.24 -4.35 -6.33
CA TYR A 153 5.15 -3.52 -6.84
C TYR A 153 4.73 -2.34 -5.96
N GLY A 154 5.50 -1.99 -4.92
CA GLY A 154 5.08 -0.94 -3.99
C GLY A 154 4.91 -1.44 -2.57
N ASP A 155 4.55 -0.49 -1.71
CA ASP A 155 3.87 -0.75 -0.44
C ASP A 155 2.52 -1.48 -0.62
N TRP A 156 1.95 -1.52 -1.83
CA TRP A 156 0.74 -2.30 -2.16
C TRP A 156 1.07 -3.75 -2.62
N GLY A 157 2.31 -4.03 -3.00
CA GLY A 157 2.74 -5.30 -3.60
C GLY A 157 3.42 -6.28 -2.64
N MET A 158 3.02 -6.31 -1.37
CA MET A 158 3.69 -7.12 -0.35
C MET A 158 3.41 -8.61 -0.57
N SER A 159 4.47 -9.41 -0.76
CA SER A 159 4.39 -10.87 -0.86
C SER A 159 5.06 -11.53 0.33
N PHE A 160 4.46 -12.62 0.81
CA PHE A 160 4.89 -13.34 2.00
C PHE A 160 5.22 -14.81 1.71
N ARG A 161 6.07 -15.41 2.54
CA ARG A 161 6.30 -16.87 2.58
C ARG A 161 6.29 -17.39 4.03
N PRO A 162 6.06 -18.70 4.25
CA PRO A 162 6.33 -19.33 5.53
C PRO A 162 7.81 -19.15 5.92
N GLY A 163 8.07 -18.69 7.14
CA GLY A 163 9.42 -18.48 7.65
C GLY A 163 9.68 -19.25 8.93
N ASN A 164 10.85 -19.89 9.04
CA ASN A 164 11.30 -20.48 10.30
C ASN A 164 11.67 -19.38 11.32
N ALA A 165 11.44 -19.66 12.60
CA ALA A 165 11.56 -18.73 13.73
C ALA A 165 12.95 -18.10 13.95
N ALA A 166 13.99 -18.56 13.25
CA ALA A 166 15.36 -18.06 13.38
C ALA A 166 15.66 -16.97 12.34
N GLY A 167 15.46 -15.71 12.71
CA GLY A 167 15.93 -14.55 11.95
C GLY A 167 15.39 -13.23 12.50
N PRO A 168 16.13 -12.11 12.38
CA PRO A 168 15.74 -10.79 12.90
C PRO A 168 14.66 -10.06 12.05
N GLU A 169 14.03 -10.75 11.11
CA GLU A 169 13.02 -10.18 10.20
C GLU A 169 11.65 -10.10 10.89
N GLU A 170 10.89 -9.05 10.57
CA GLU A 170 9.57 -8.79 11.15
C GLU A 170 8.59 -9.92 10.79
N LYS A 171 8.07 -10.58 11.82
CA LYS A 171 7.18 -11.74 11.70
C LYS A 171 5.74 -11.26 11.59
N VAL A 172 5.01 -11.76 10.59
CA VAL A 172 3.60 -11.45 10.39
C VAL A 172 2.76 -12.69 10.66
N PRO A 173 1.74 -12.64 11.55
CA PRO A 173 0.84 -13.76 11.72
C PRO A 173 -0.01 -13.95 10.45
N GLY A 174 -0.02 -15.16 9.92
CA GLY A 174 -0.88 -15.60 8.84
C GLY A 174 -2.08 -16.38 9.39
N TYR A 175 -3.30 -15.97 9.02
CA TYR A 175 -4.54 -16.63 9.44
C TYR A 175 -5.42 -17.04 8.26
N THR A 176 -6.10 -18.17 8.41
CA THR A 176 -7.20 -18.53 7.51
C THR A 176 -8.40 -17.63 7.73
N ILE A 177 -9.28 -17.52 6.72
CA ILE A 177 -10.57 -16.84 6.88
C ILE A 177 -11.35 -17.45 8.06
N THR A 178 -11.34 -18.78 8.20
CA THR A 178 -12.00 -19.47 9.32
C THR A 178 -11.47 -18.99 10.68
N ASN A 179 -10.14 -18.88 10.85
CA ASN A 179 -9.57 -18.37 12.09
C ASN A 179 -9.97 -16.92 12.34
N ILE A 180 -10.02 -16.08 11.30
CA ILE A 180 -10.43 -14.68 11.42
C ILE A 180 -11.88 -14.57 11.89
N LEU A 181 -12.78 -15.37 11.29
CA LEU A 181 -14.18 -15.42 11.69
C LEU A 181 -14.34 -15.90 13.15
N GLU A 182 -13.62 -16.95 13.55
CA GLU A 182 -13.61 -17.46 14.94
C GLU A 182 -13.13 -16.42 15.95
N MET A 183 -12.04 -15.70 15.66
CA MET A 183 -11.49 -14.64 16.53
C MET A 183 -12.47 -13.49 16.77
N HIS A 184 -13.44 -13.30 15.88
CA HIS A 184 -14.43 -12.24 15.95
C HIS A 184 -15.85 -12.73 16.24
N ASP A 185 -16.01 -14.01 16.61
CA ASP A 185 -17.30 -14.67 16.88
C ASP A 185 -18.30 -14.55 15.71
N TRP A 186 -17.79 -14.66 14.48
CA TRP A 186 -18.59 -14.70 13.26
C TRP A 186 -18.76 -16.15 12.80
N LYS A 187 -20.00 -16.57 12.62
CA LYS A 187 -20.34 -17.89 12.05
C LYS A 187 -20.52 -17.86 10.53
N GLU A 188 -20.69 -16.67 9.98
CA GLU A 188 -20.99 -16.40 8.59
C GLU A 188 -20.46 -15.02 8.20
N VAL A 189 -20.32 -14.77 6.91
CA VAL A 189 -19.86 -13.52 6.32
C VAL A 189 -20.63 -13.28 5.04
N ASP A 190 -21.19 -12.08 4.85
CA ASP A 190 -22.06 -11.78 3.71
C ASP A 190 -21.26 -11.34 2.49
N LEU A 191 -20.27 -10.48 2.72
CA LEU A 191 -19.38 -9.94 1.68
C LEU A 191 -17.93 -10.22 2.04
N ILE A 192 -17.21 -10.86 1.13
CA ILE A 192 -15.76 -10.96 1.18
C ILE A 192 -15.20 -10.12 0.04
N LYS A 193 -14.35 -9.16 0.36
CA LYS A 193 -13.46 -8.54 -0.62
C LYS A 193 -12.06 -9.09 -0.38
N CYS A 194 -11.45 -9.64 -1.43
CA CYS A 194 -10.09 -10.16 -1.35
C CYS A 194 -9.22 -9.54 -2.44
N SER A 195 -8.18 -8.82 -2.00
CA SER A 195 -7.22 -8.16 -2.89
C SER A 195 -5.79 -8.33 -2.39
N SER A 196 -5.49 -9.49 -1.81
CA SER A 196 -4.16 -9.87 -1.37
C SER A 196 -3.29 -10.35 -2.54
N GLU A 197 -2.10 -9.76 -2.68
CA GLU A 197 -1.03 -10.36 -3.47
C GLU A 197 -0.48 -11.59 -2.71
N GLY A 198 -0.25 -12.71 -3.40
CA GLY A 198 0.31 -13.94 -2.81
C GLY A 198 -0.64 -14.82 -1.98
N GLY A 199 -1.76 -14.30 -1.48
CA GLY A 199 -2.85 -15.07 -0.83
C GLY A 199 -3.99 -15.35 -1.80
N ARG A 200 -3.77 -16.29 -2.74
CA ARG A 200 -4.67 -16.47 -3.88
C ARG A 200 -6.06 -16.91 -3.43
N VAL A 201 -7.11 -16.25 -3.92
CA VAL A 201 -8.49 -16.52 -3.47
C VAL A 201 -8.89 -17.98 -3.66
N ASP A 202 -8.39 -18.66 -4.70
CA ASP A 202 -8.61 -20.09 -4.89
C ASP A 202 -8.04 -20.95 -3.76
N THR A 203 -6.90 -20.59 -3.19
CA THR A 203 -6.29 -21.34 -2.09
C THR A 203 -6.98 -21.02 -0.75
N LEU A 204 -7.50 -19.80 -0.60
CA LEU A 204 -8.26 -19.40 0.58
C LEU A 204 -9.64 -20.05 0.68
N LEU A 205 -10.20 -20.48 -0.46
CA LEU A 205 -11.49 -21.15 -0.54
C LEU A 205 -11.37 -22.68 -0.60
N ARG A 206 -10.18 -23.25 -0.33
CA ARG A 206 -9.92 -24.69 -0.42
C ARG A 206 -9.27 -25.29 0.84
N PRO A 207 -9.79 -26.43 1.35
CA PRO A 207 -11.06 -27.07 0.97
C PRO A 207 -12.24 -26.12 1.17
N ARG A 208 -13.37 -26.36 0.47
CA ARG A 208 -14.53 -25.44 0.52
C ARG A 208 -14.97 -25.24 1.96
N PRO A 209 -14.91 -24.02 2.51
CA PRO A 209 -15.20 -23.80 3.92
C PRO A 209 -16.70 -23.62 4.15
N ASN A 210 -17.21 -24.11 5.29
CA ASN A 210 -18.64 -24.08 5.61
C ASN A 210 -19.22 -22.67 5.69
N TRP A 211 -18.43 -21.67 6.09
CA TRP A 211 -18.90 -20.28 6.14
C TRP A 211 -19.26 -19.72 4.75
N LEU A 212 -18.72 -20.30 3.68
CA LEU A 212 -18.97 -19.87 2.31
C LEU A 212 -20.42 -20.12 1.88
N ASP A 213 -21.06 -21.13 2.48
CA ASP A 213 -22.46 -21.48 2.20
C ASP A 213 -23.43 -20.33 2.56
N ASN A 214 -23.02 -19.47 3.50
CA ASN A 214 -23.78 -18.29 3.92
C ASN A 214 -23.22 -16.98 3.33
N THR A 215 -22.24 -17.04 2.43
CA THR A 215 -21.69 -15.85 1.76
C THR A 215 -22.49 -15.47 0.53
N ALA A 216 -22.99 -14.24 0.54
CA ALA A 216 -23.77 -13.66 -0.56
C ALA A 216 -22.88 -13.16 -1.69
N THR A 217 -21.74 -12.55 -1.37
CA THR A 217 -20.89 -11.90 -2.36
C THR A 217 -19.41 -12.14 -2.07
N VAL A 218 -18.67 -12.55 -3.11
CA VAL A 218 -17.20 -12.58 -3.10
C VAL A 218 -16.70 -11.67 -4.21
N ILE A 219 -15.96 -10.64 -3.85
CA ILE A 219 -15.27 -9.71 -4.76
C ILE A 219 -13.79 -10.05 -4.72
N THR A 220 -13.22 -10.35 -5.88
CA THR A 220 -11.79 -10.62 -6.04
C THR A 220 -11.27 -9.95 -7.30
N ARG A 221 -9.97 -10.03 -7.56
CA ARG A 221 -9.34 -9.58 -8.79
C ARG A 221 -8.10 -10.43 -9.08
N PRO A 222 -7.67 -10.52 -10.34
CA PRO A 222 -6.33 -11.01 -10.65
C PRO A 222 -5.27 -10.09 -10.03
N GLY A 223 -4.13 -10.69 -9.65
CA GLY A 223 -2.93 -9.95 -9.23
C GLY A 223 -2.28 -9.21 -10.40
N ALA A 224 -1.19 -8.48 -10.15
CA ALA A 224 -0.50 -7.70 -11.18
C ALA A 224 -0.08 -8.52 -12.43
N GLN A 225 0.21 -9.82 -12.24
CA GLN A 225 0.60 -10.75 -13.30
C GLN A 225 -0.57 -11.53 -13.92
N GLY A 226 -1.81 -11.15 -13.61
CA GLY A 226 -3.00 -11.88 -14.05
C GLY A 226 -3.34 -13.08 -13.17
N TRP A 227 -4.27 -13.90 -13.67
CA TRP A 227 -4.55 -15.22 -13.09
C TRP A 227 -3.42 -16.18 -13.41
N GLN A 228 -2.94 -16.90 -12.41
CA GLN A 228 -1.95 -17.94 -12.62
C GLN A 228 -2.61 -19.22 -13.12
N ALA A 229 -1.82 -20.17 -13.60
CA ALA A 229 -2.32 -21.43 -14.11
C ALA A 229 -3.27 -22.10 -13.10
N LYS A 230 -4.47 -22.48 -13.57
CA LYS A 230 -5.56 -23.12 -12.83
C LYS A 230 -6.31 -22.25 -11.80
N ASP A 231 -5.99 -20.98 -11.61
CA ASP A 231 -6.73 -20.14 -10.64
C ASP A 231 -8.20 -20.02 -11.00
N ALA A 232 -8.49 -19.79 -12.29
CA ALA A 232 -9.85 -19.69 -12.79
C ALA A 232 -10.64 -21.00 -12.60
N GLU A 233 -10.00 -22.15 -12.88
CA GLU A 233 -10.60 -23.47 -12.65
C GLU A 233 -10.89 -23.71 -11.18
N LYS A 234 -9.92 -23.40 -10.31
CA LYS A 234 -10.06 -23.62 -8.88
C LYS A 234 -11.11 -22.72 -8.25
N LEU A 235 -11.21 -21.47 -8.70
CA LEU A 235 -12.28 -20.54 -8.32
C LEU A 235 -13.64 -21.04 -8.79
N ALA A 236 -13.74 -21.55 -10.02
CA ALA A 236 -14.99 -22.09 -10.55
C ALA A 236 -15.47 -23.33 -9.78
N GLU A 237 -14.57 -24.17 -9.27
CA GLU A 237 -14.95 -25.30 -8.42
C GLU A 237 -15.26 -24.87 -6.97
N ALA A 238 -14.59 -23.84 -6.42
CA ALA A 238 -14.94 -23.29 -5.11
C ALA A 238 -16.28 -22.54 -5.13
N LEU A 239 -16.58 -21.83 -6.23
CA LEU A 239 -17.75 -20.98 -6.46
C LEU A 239 -18.49 -21.43 -7.73
N PRO A 240 -19.19 -22.58 -7.70
CA PRO A 240 -19.81 -23.17 -8.88
C PRO A 240 -20.94 -22.29 -9.43
N ALA A 241 -21.06 -22.25 -10.77
CA ALA A 241 -22.03 -21.41 -11.48
C ALA A 241 -23.51 -21.71 -11.15
N ALA A 242 -23.78 -22.93 -10.63
CA ALA A 242 -25.09 -23.34 -10.14
C ALA A 242 -25.51 -22.57 -8.88
N GLU A 243 -24.56 -22.17 -8.03
CA GLU A 243 -24.82 -21.43 -6.79
C GLU A 243 -24.53 -19.93 -6.92
N PHE A 244 -23.51 -19.58 -7.71
CA PHE A 244 -23.03 -18.21 -7.86
C PHE A 244 -23.16 -17.73 -9.30
N GLN A 245 -23.66 -16.50 -9.46
CA GLN A 245 -23.54 -15.74 -10.69
C GLN A 245 -22.21 -14.99 -10.68
N ARG A 246 -21.40 -15.18 -11.73
CA ARG A 246 -20.16 -14.43 -11.94
C ARG A 246 -20.41 -13.21 -12.82
N SER A 247 -19.90 -12.05 -12.42
CA SER A 247 -19.83 -10.83 -13.21
C SER A 247 -18.45 -10.17 -13.07
N SER A 248 -18.21 -9.10 -13.83
CA SER A 248 -16.98 -8.32 -13.76
C SER A 248 -17.30 -6.83 -13.77
N HIS A 249 -16.50 -6.03 -13.05
CA HIS A 249 -16.58 -4.57 -13.07
C HIS A 249 -15.17 -3.99 -12.99
N GLY A 250 -14.71 -3.38 -14.09
CA GLY A 250 -13.30 -3.00 -14.23
C GLY A 250 -12.37 -4.21 -13.98
N PRO A 251 -11.38 -4.11 -13.08
CA PRO A 251 -10.49 -5.23 -12.75
C PRO A 251 -11.11 -6.25 -11.77
N LEU A 252 -12.29 -5.98 -11.22
CA LEU A 252 -12.92 -6.85 -10.23
C LEU A 252 -13.69 -7.99 -10.91
N VAL A 253 -13.63 -9.17 -10.29
CA VAL A 253 -14.48 -10.32 -10.55
C VAL A 253 -15.37 -10.52 -9.34
N ILE A 254 -16.68 -10.57 -9.57
CA ILE A 254 -17.70 -10.58 -8.54
C ILE A 254 -18.48 -11.88 -8.67
N PHE A 255 -18.66 -12.57 -7.55
CA PHE A 255 -19.49 -13.77 -7.44
C PHE A 255 -20.64 -13.46 -6.50
N SER A 256 -21.87 -13.49 -7.02
CA SER A 256 -23.09 -13.22 -6.26
C SER A 256 -23.92 -14.50 -6.14
N ARG A 257 -24.26 -14.91 -4.92
CA ARG A 257 -25.07 -16.10 -4.67
C ARG A 257 -26.49 -15.89 -5.22
N ARG A 258 -27.02 -16.90 -5.89
CA ARG A 258 -28.34 -16.84 -6.56
C ARG A 258 -29.54 -16.84 -5.61
N SER A 259 -29.39 -17.29 -4.36
CA SER A 259 -30.48 -17.33 -3.37
C SER A 259 -29.94 -17.16 -1.94
N LEU A 260 -30.30 -16.06 -1.28
CA LEU A 260 -30.18 -15.90 0.17
C LEU A 260 -31.35 -15.05 0.70
N GLU A 261 -32.06 -15.55 1.72
CA GLU A 261 -33.08 -14.78 2.44
C GLU A 261 -32.41 -13.76 3.36
N ARG A 262 -32.89 -12.52 3.33
CA ARG A 262 -32.37 -11.40 4.14
C ARG A 262 -32.81 -11.53 5.60
N ARG A 263 -31.93 -11.20 6.53
CA ARG A 263 -32.31 -10.88 7.93
C ARG A 263 -31.62 -9.59 8.36
N SER A 264 -32.32 -8.70 9.07
CA SER A 264 -31.82 -7.41 9.59
C SER A 264 -31.54 -7.48 11.09
N THR A 265 -30.47 -6.86 11.61
CA THR A 265 -30.34 -6.39 13.01
C THR A 265 -29.27 -5.30 13.20
N ALA A 266 -29.33 -4.64 14.36
CA ALA A 266 -28.65 -3.40 14.78
C ALA A 266 -27.12 -3.47 15.04
N PRO A 267 -26.44 -2.29 15.10
CA PRO A 267 -24.98 -2.17 15.16
C PRO A 267 -24.39 -2.43 16.56
N GLN A 268 -23.11 -2.83 16.60
CA GLN A 268 -22.29 -2.88 17.82
C GLN A 268 -21.27 -1.73 17.86
N THR A 269 -21.01 -1.20 19.05
CA THR A 269 -20.05 -0.12 19.32
C THR A 269 -18.74 -0.68 19.88
N ASN A 270 -17.60 -0.24 19.31
CA ASN A 270 -16.27 -0.48 19.85
C ASN A 270 -15.56 0.85 20.17
N THR A 271 -14.61 0.79 21.12
CA THR A 271 -13.87 1.92 21.70
C THR A 271 -12.73 2.41 20.78
N LEU A 272 -12.61 3.73 20.65
CA LEU A 272 -11.56 4.44 19.91
C LEU A 272 -10.19 4.32 20.61
N HIS A 273 -9.14 4.09 19.83
CA HIS A 273 -7.74 4.19 20.27
C HIS A 273 -7.08 5.40 19.63
N LEU A 274 -6.37 6.20 20.43
CA LEU A 274 -5.56 7.33 19.96
C LEU A 274 -4.24 6.82 19.38
N ILE A 275 -3.92 7.25 18.16
CA ILE A 275 -2.67 6.95 17.46
C ILE A 275 -1.68 8.10 17.67
N GLU A 276 -0.39 7.77 17.75
CA GLU A 276 0.67 8.77 17.85
C GLU A 276 0.86 9.57 16.54
N TRP A 277 1.27 10.82 16.68
CA TRP A 277 1.41 11.78 15.58
C TRP A 277 2.52 11.38 14.60
N ALA A 278 2.17 11.14 13.32
CA ALA A 278 3.15 10.95 12.25
C ALA A 278 4.00 12.23 12.01
N PRO A 279 5.27 12.11 11.60
CA PRO A 279 6.16 13.27 11.44
C PRO A 279 5.62 14.28 10.40
N GLN A 280 5.92 15.56 10.65
CA GLN A 280 5.57 16.70 9.78
C GLN A 280 5.90 16.42 8.30
N PRO A 281 5.03 16.82 7.35
CA PRO A 281 5.30 16.71 5.91
C PRO A 281 6.61 17.39 5.51
N ARG A 282 7.35 16.79 4.56
CA ARG A 282 8.65 17.28 4.07
C ARG A 282 8.67 17.27 2.55
N ALA A 283 9.14 18.34 1.93
CA ALA A 283 9.34 18.35 0.48
C ALA A 283 10.50 17.44 0.07
N PHE A 284 10.42 16.92 -1.15
CA PHE A 284 11.51 16.19 -1.79
C PHE A 284 11.55 16.52 -3.29
N THR A 285 12.68 16.29 -3.92
CA THR A 285 12.84 16.45 -5.37
C THR A 285 13.31 15.13 -5.95
N LEU A 286 12.62 14.66 -6.99
CA LEU A 286 13.08 13.53 -7.80
C LEU A 286 13.83 14.06 -9.02
N SER A 287 14.91 13.39 -9.39
CA SER A 287 15.61 13.63 -10.66
C SER A 287 15.83 12.31 -11.38
N ASN A 288 15.55 12.31 -12.69
CA ASN A 288 15.69 11.14 -13.56
C ASN A 288 14.94 9.90 -13.04
N VAL A 289 13.76 10.07 -12.43
CA VAL A 289 12.92 8.95 -12.03
C VAL A 289 11.92 8.68 -13.16
N LYS A 290 12.03 7.50 -13.78
CA LYS A 290 11.27 7.14 -15.00
C LYS A 290 9.75 7.22 -14.82
N ASP A 291 9.24 6.65 -13.72
CA ASP A 291 7.82 6.64 -13.39
C ASP A 291 7.61 6.37 -11.89
N ARG A 292 6.35 6.38 -11.44
CA ARG A 292 5.97 6.17 -10.02
C ARG A 292 6.35 4.79 -9.45
N LEU A 293 6.56 3.78 -10.29
CA LEU A 293 7.05 2.47 -9.82
C LEU A 293 8.58 2.47 -9.71
N SER A 294 9.27 3.48 -10.25
CA SER A 294 10.70 3.72 -9.98
C SER A 294 10.96 4.37 -8.64
N PHE A 295 9.97 5.00 -7.99
CA PHE A 295 10.15 5.60 -6.66
C PHE A 295 8.87 5.54 -5.83
N TYR A 296 8.95 4.90 -4.66
CA TYR A 296 7.91 4.94 -3.64
C TYR A 296 8.49 4.63 -2.26
N ARG A 297 7.76 4.97 -1.19
CA ARG A 297 8.09 4.59 0.19
C ARG A 297 7.35 3.34 0.63
N PHE A 298 7.98 2.57 1.51
CA PHE A 298 7.39 1.40 2.15
C PHE A 298 7.87 1.28 3.59
N GLY A 299 7.13 0.56 4.44
CA GLY A 299 7.42 0.49 5.87
C GLY A 299 7.44 1.88 6.52
N TYR A 300 8.24 2.06 7.58
CA TYR A 300 8.33 3.35 8.29
C TYR A 300 9.20 4.36 7.55
N SER A 301 10.37 3.97 7.05
CA SER A 301 11.32 4.86 6.36
C SER A 301 11.92 4.30 5.08
N GLY A 302 11.54 3.08 4.68
CA GLY A 302 12.01 2.43 3.46
C GLY A 302 11.67 3.22 2.19
N ILE A 303 12.58 3.16 1.21
CA ILE A 303 12.48 3.83 -0.08
C ILE A 303 12.88 2.83 -1.16
N GLN A 304 12.00 2.59 -2.14
CA GLN A 304 12.42 2.04 -3.43
C GLN A 304 12.88 3.20 -4.31
N LEU A 305 14.05 3.04 -4.93
CA LEU A 305 14.55 3.93 -5.96
C LEU A 305 15.20 3.07 -7.04
N ALA A 306 14.44 2.77 -8.10
CA ALA A 306 14.89 1.91 -9.19
C ALA A 306 15.87 2.67 -10.10
N PRO A 307 17.02 2.06 -10.46
CA PRO A 307 17.96 2.67 -11.39
C PRO A 307 17.38 2.73 -12.80
N ASN A 308 17.85 3.71 -13.58
CA ASN A 308 17.54 3.78 -15.01
C ASN A 308 18.36 2.77 -15.81
N SER A 309 18.07 2.68 -17.11
CA SER A 309 18.85 1.87 -18.06
C SER A 309 20.34 2.26 -18.02
N PRO A 310 21.26 1.30 -18.23
CA PRO A 310 22.71 1.57 -18.23
C PRO A 310 23.08 2.76 -19.12
N GLY A 311 23.95 3.64 -18.62
CA GLY A 311 24.36 4.87 -19.31
C GLY A 311 23.38 6.05 -19.21
N SER A 312 22.17 5.84 -18.65
CA SER A 312 21.26 6.94 -18.31
C SER A 312 21.70 7.65 -17.03
N PRO A 313 21.34 8.94 -16.84
CA PRO A 313 21.61 9.64 -15.59
C PRO A 313 21.08 8.88 -14.36
N PRO A 314 21.76 8.94 -13.20
CA PRO A 314 21.29 8.30 -11.97
C PRO A 314 19.90 8.80 -11.57
N ALA A 315 19.04 7.88 -11.15
CA ALA A 315 17.79 8.24 -10.48
C ALA A 315 18.14 8.72 -9.08
N SER A 316 17.58 9.85 -8.64
CA SER A 316 17.84 10.39 -7.31
C SER A 316 16.59 10.96 -6.64
N VAL A 317 16.60 10.90 -5.31
CA VAL A 317 15.70 11.63 -4.41
C VAL A 317 16.54 12.55 -3.54
N ALA A 318 16.20 13.83 -3.52
CA ALA A 318 16.82 14.84 -2.67
C ALA A 318 15.80 15.34 -1.65
N MET A 319 16.20 15.44 -0.39
CA MET A 319 15.41 16.03 0.67
C MET A 319 16.25 16.99 1.48
N GLN A 320 15.66 18.12 1.84
CA GLN A 320 16.35 19.12 2.64
C GLN A 320 16.06 18.88 4.13
N LEU A 321 17.10 18.56 4.90
CA LEU A 321 17.00 18.19 6.31
C LEU A 321 17.83 19.13 7.17
N LYS A 322 17.27 19.53 8.31
CA LYS A 322 18.03 20.24 9.33
C LYS A 322 18.83 19.23 10.16
N LEU A 323 20.15 19.27 10.06
CA LEU A 323 21.07 18.46 10.85
C LEU A 323 21.51 19.21 12.11
N ALA A 324 21.73 18.47 13.19
CA ALA A 324 22.11 19.01 14.50
C ALA A 324 23.22 18.15 15.13
N GLY A 325 24.36 18.05 14.43
CA GLY A 325 25.48 17.22 14.86
C GLY A 325 25.42 15.76 14.39
N HIS A 326 24.53 15.45 13.43
CA HIS A 326 24.52 14.13 12.80
C HIS A 326 25.87 13.89 12.13
N SER A 327 26.41 12.69 12.29
CA SER A 327 27.75 12.30 11.85
C SER A 327 27.79 10.92 11.21
N ARG A 328 26.64 10.22 11.16
CA ARG A 328 26.52 8.90 10.56
C ARG A 328 25.27 8.79 9.71
N PHE A 329 25.44 8.13 8.57
CA PHE A 329 24.35 7.66 7.73
C PHE A 329 24.30 6.15 7.83
N ASN A 330 23.11 5.62 8.12
CA ASN A 330 22.84 4.19 8.19
C ASN A 330 21.69 3.84 7.25
N ALA A 331 21.84 2.77 6.48
CA ALA A 331 20.75 2.16 5.74
C ALA A 331 21.09 0.69 5.48
N ARG A 332 20.10 -0.17 5.32
CA ARG A 332 20.30 -1.42 4.60
C ARG A 332 19.96 -1.20 3.14
N ILE A 333 20.86 -1.55 2.23
CA ILE A 333 20.59 -1.50 0.79
C ILE A 333 20.36 -2.89 0.24
N GLU A 334 19.42 -3.01 -0.70
CA GLU A 334 19.02 -4.30 -1.28
C GLU A 334 18.65 -4.17 -2.75
N THR A 335 18.94 -5.20 -3.55
CA THR A 335 18.58 -5.30 -4.97
C THR A 335 17.59 -6.44 -5.20
N GLY A 336 16.63 -6.23 -6.11
CA GLY A 336 15.68 -7.27 -6.55
C GLY A 336 16.32 -8.42 -7.33
N LYS A 337 15.53 -9.46 -7.59
CA LYS A 337 15.98 -10.76 -8.16
C LYS A 337 16.32 -10.74 -9.65
N ALA A 338 15.82 -9.77 -10.41
CA ALA A 338 16.01 -9.68 -11.85
C ALA A 338 15.81 -8.24 -12.34
N PRO A 339 16.41 -7.85 -13.48
CA PRO A 339 17.39 -8.58 -14.29
C PRO A 339 18.79 -8.62 -13.63
N ARG A 340 19.73 -9.42 -14.17
CA ARG A 340 21.14 -9.36 -13.72
C ARG A 340 21.68 -7.95 -13.95
N SER A 341 22.06 -7.27 -12.89
CA SER A 341 22.61 -5.93 -12.99
C SER A 341 23.39 -5.56 -11.75
N LEU A 342 24.45 -4.79 -11.95
CA LEU A 342 25.20 -4.17 -10.89
C LEU A 342 24.62 -2.77 -10.62
N VAL A 343 23.99 -2.60 -9.46
CA VAL A 343 23.39 -1.34 -9.03
C VAL A 343 24.32 -0.64 -8.07
N ARG A 344 24.70 0.60 -8.39
CA ARG A 344 25.45 1.48 -7.49
C ARG A 344 24.49 2.38 -6.73
N PHE A 345 24.49 2.26 -5.41
CA PHE A 345 23.83 3.15 -4.47
C PHE A 345 24.80 4.27 -4.08
N LYS A 346 24.32 5.51 -4.00
CA LYS A 346 25.11 6.64 -3.46
C LYS A 346 24.27 7.46 -2.49
N VAL A 347 24.93 7.99 -1.47
CA VAL A 347 24.42 9.01 -0.55
C VAL A 347 25.35 10.22 -0.64
N GLN A 348 24.75 11.40 -0.76
CA GLN A 348 25.44 12.67 -0.65
C GLN A 348 24.73 13.55 0.39
N ILE A 349 25.50 14.23 1.22
CA ILE A 349 25.01 15.25 2.15
C ILE A 349 25.76 16.53 1.80
N VAL A 350 25.02 17.53 1.37
CA VAL A 350 25.56 18.80 0.90
C VAL A 350 24.97 19.91 1.77
N ASP A 351 25.82 20.77 2.31
CA ASP A 351 25.38 21.96 3.02
C ASP A 351 24.63 22.89 2.06
N ALA A 352 23.39 23.25 2.40
CA ALA A 352 22.49 23.94 1.47
C ALA A 352 22.90 25.40 1.21
N ASP A 353 23.66 26.01 2.12
CA ASP A 353 24.09 27.41 2.01
C ASP A 353 25.44 27.55 1.31
N THR A 354 26.38 26.67 1.64
CA THR A 354 27.78 26.75 1.16
C THR A 354 28.06 25.82 -0.03
N GLY A 355 27.21 24.81 -0.26
CA GLY A 355 27.46 23.74 -1.22
C GLY A 355 28.57 22.76 -0.81
N ALA A 356 29.08 22.87 0.42
CA ALA A 356 30.13 21.99 0.92
C ALA A 356 29.60 20.55 1.09
N ILE A 357 30.36 19.57 0.58
CA ILE A 357 29.99 18.16 0.68
C ILE A 357 30.44 17.62 2.04
N ALA A 358 29.48 17.36 2.94
CA ALA A 358 29.73 16.74 4.23
C ALA A 358 29.94 15.22 4.09
N LEU A 359 29.20 14.57 3.20
CA LEU A 359 29.32 13.14 2.90
C LEU A 359 29.15 12.90 1.40
N SER A 360 29.99 12.05 0.82
CA SER A 360 29.78 11.46 -0.49
C SER A 360 30.31 10.03 -0.46
N ALA A 361 29.39 9.07 -0.40
CA ALA A 361 29.74 7.65 -0.31
C ALA A 361 28.86 6.84 -1.26
N GLY A 362 29.35 5.67 -1.67
CA GLY A 362 28.58 4.75 -2.50
C GLY A 362 29.00 3.30 -2.31
N HIS A 363 28.09 2.40 -2.67
CA HIS A 363 28.29 0.96 -2.60
C HIS A 363 27.60 0.31 -3.81
N SER A 364 28.17 -0.77 -4.35
CA SER A 364 27.60 -1.48 -5.49
C SER A 364 27.16 -2.87 -5.08
N LEU A 365 25.98 -3.29 -5.52
CA LEU A 365 25.42 -4.61 -5.28
C LEU A 365 24.99 -5.25 -6.59
N HIS A 366 25.34 -6.53 -6.78
CA HIS A 366 24.73 -7.36 -7.82
C HIS A 366 23.27 -7.67 -7.47
N GLU A 367 22.52 -8.29 -8.38
CA GLU A 367 21.13 -8.69 -8.14
C GLU A 367 20.98 -9.60 -6.90
N ASN A 368 19.79 -9.57 -6.28
CA ASN A 368 19.42 -10.40 -5.13
C ASN A 368 20.43 -10.34 -3.96
N SER A 369 21.04 -9.18 -3.73
CA SER A 369 22.07 -8.97 -2.72
C SER A 369 21.63 -7.89 -1.73
N ARG A 370 22.11 -8.00 -0.48
CA ARG A 370 21.83 -7.04 0.59
C ARG A 370 23.12 -6.65 1.31
N PHE A 371 23.19 -5.40 1.78
CA PHE A 371 24.32 -4.89 2.54
C PHE A 371 23.86 -3.87 3.59
N ASP A 372 24.28 -4.08 4.84
CA ASP A 372 24.07 -3.11 5.92
C ASP A 372 25.16 -2.03 5.81
N TRP A 373 24.75 -0.83 5.43
CA TRP A 373 25.63 0.29 5.10
C TRP A 373 25.68 1.28 6.26
N GLU A 374 26.88 1.47 6.82
CA GLU A 374 27.24 2.60 7.68
C GLU A 374 28.26 3.49 6.96
N ALA A 375 28.01 4.81 6.93
CA ALA A 375 28.95 5.82 6.44
C ALA A 375 29.12 6.92 7.49
N LYS A 376 30.36 7.12 7.93
CA LYS A 376 30.73 8.18 8.88
C LYS A 376 31.15 9.45 8.13
N PHE A 377 30.80 10.60 8.67
CA PHE A 377 31.20 11.90 8.16
C PHE A 377 31.44 12.88 9.31
N THR A 378 32.08 14.01 9.01
CA THR A 378 32.28 15.09 9.98
C THR A 378 30.90 15.60 10.44
N PRO A 379 30.66 15.79 11.75
CA PRO A 379 29.36 16.23 12.24
C PRO A 379 28.82 17.45 11.48
N ALA A 380 27.66 17.29 10.86
CA ALA A 380 27.01 18.31 10.06
C ALA A 380 25.88 19.01 10.84
N TRP A 381 25.73 20.29 10.58
CA TRP A 381 24.82 21.20 11.26
C TRP A 381 24.12 22.08 10.24
N GLY A 382 22.93 22.58 10.59
CA GLY A 382 22.20 23.49 9.72
C GLY A 382 21.41 22.74 8.65
N LEU A 383 21.06 23.42 7.57
CA LEU A 383 20.19 22.89 6.54
C LEU A 383 21.05 22.19 5.48
N CYS A 384 20.78 20.91 5.22
CA CYS A 384 21.55 20.11 4.26
C CYS A 384 20.64 19.42 3.27
N ASP A 385 21.06 19.36 2.00
CA ASP A 385 20.46 18.51 0.99
C ASP A 385 21.02 17.10 1.13
N VAL A 386 20.13 16.16 1.45
CA VAL A 386 20.42 14.73 1.57
C VAL A 386 19.90 14.05 0.31
N ILE A 387 20.83 13.54 -0.49
CA ILE A 387 20.58 13.00 -1.82
C ILE A 387 20.89 11.51 -1.80
N LEU A 388 19.87 10.69 -2.06
CA LEU A 388 20.03 9.26 -2.30
C LEU A 388 19.90 9.02 -3.80
N SER A 389 20.78 8.20 -4.38
CA SER A 389 20.73 7.88 -5.80
C SER A 389 21.08 6.43 -6.10
N THR A 390 20.54 5.95 -7.22
CA THR A 390 20.83 4.62 -7.78
C THR A 390 21.20 4.73 -9.26
N GLU A 391 22.23 4.00 -9.65
CA GLU A 391 22.78 3.98 -11.01
C GLU A 391 23.00 2.53 -11.44
N ASN A 392 22.56 2.15 -12.64
CA ASN A 392 22.90 0.85 -13.22
C ASN A 392 24.24 0.97 -13.95
N ILE A 393 25.24 0.20 -13.50
CA ILE A 393 26.64 0.36 -13.95
C ILE A 393 27.12 -0.76 -14.88
N GLU A 394 26.30 -1.78 -15.14
CA GLU A 394 26.61 -2.83 -16.12
C GLU A 394 25.63 -2.80 -17.29
N ALA A 395 26.16 -2.92 -18.51
CA ALA A 395 25.39 -2.96 -19.74
C ALA A 395 25.22 -4.40 -20.20
N GLU A 396 24.09 -5.05 -19.92
CA GLU A 396 23.75 -6.31 -20.61
C GLU A 396 22.26 -6.57 -20.83
N HIS A 397 22.00 -7.44 -21.82
CA HIS A 397 20.75 -7.64 -22.55
C HIS A 397 19.70 -8.41 -21.75
N GLY A 398 18.92 -7.70 -20.93
CA GLY A 398 17.67 -8.19 -20.38
C GLY A 398 16.47 -7.80 -21.26
N ASP A 399 15.42 -8.62 -21.28
CA ASP A 399 14.14 -8.25 -21.86
C ASP A 399 13.68 -6.91 -21.26
N ALA A 400 13.37 -5.93 -22.11
CA ALA A 400 13.06 -4.54 -21.73
C ALA A 400 11.81 -4.42 -20.83
N THR A 401 11.13 -5.54 -20.57
CA THR A 401 9.92 -5.69 -19.77
C THR A 401 10.19 -5.86 -18.26
N THR A 402 11.38 -6.31 -17.85
CA THR A 402 11.70 -6.57 -16.42
C THR A 402 12.56 -5.45 -15.81
N ARG A 403 12.06 -4.83 -14.74
CA ARG A 403 12.69 -3.68 -14.07
C ARG A 403 13.56 -4.15 -12.89
N GLN A 404 14.80 -3.67 -12.84
CA GLN A 404 15.64 -3.81 -11.64
C GLN A 404 15.05 -2.97 -10.51
N THR A 405 14.81 -3.59 -9.35
CA THR A 405 14.44 -2.87 -8.13
C THR A 405 15.65 -2.69 -7.21
N ALA A 406 15.66 -1.57 -6.50
CA ALA A 406 16.72 -1.20 -5.57
C ALA A 406 16.10 -0.44 -4.40
N TYR A 407 16.50 -0.81 -3.19
CA TYR A 407 15.85 -0.40 -1.96
C TYR A 407 16.86 0.20 -0.98
N PHE A 408 16.51 1.33 -0.37
CA PHE A 408 17.09 1.81 0.88
C PHE A 408 16.10 1.47 2.00
N ILE A 409 16.45 0.50 2.84
CA ILE A 409 15.68 0.06 3.99
C ILE A 409 16.19 0.85 5.22
N ASP A 410 15.26 1.54 5.87
CA ASP A 410 15.47 2.40 7.03
C ASP A 410 16.67 3.38 6.93
N PRO A 411 16.77 4.19 5.85
CA PRO A 411 17.77 5.24 5.75
C PRO A 411 17.60 6.26 6.88
N THR A 412 18.62 6.40 7.71
CA THR A 412 18.62 7.24 8.91
C THR A 412 19.93 8.01 9.05
N LEU A 413 19.82 9.21 9.62
CA LEU A 413 20.96 10.02 10.05
C LEU A 413 21.02 9.98 11.58
N ARG A 414 22.22 9.78 12.14
CA ARG A 414 22.47 9.72 13.58
C ARG A 414 23.59 10.66 14.00
#